data_AF-A0A937WU53-F1
#
_entry.id   AF-A0A937WU53-F1
#
_cell.length_a   1.000
_cell.length_b   1.000
_cell.length_c   1.000
_cell.angle_alpha   90.00
_cell.angle_beta   90.00
_cell.angle_gamma   90.00
#
_symmetry.space_group_name_H-M   'P 1'
#
loop_
_entity.id
_entity.type
_entity.pdbx_description
1 polymer ?
#
loop_
_entity_poly.entity_id
_entity_poly.type
_entity_poly.pdbx_seq_one_letter_code
_entity_poly.pdbx_strand_id
1 'polypeptide(L)'
;MVKKYCSIGVDFEGVYFYSKTLGLPHSEKENNAYEKTIDKFIELFGQFDIKGTFFMIGKDVIKNKGNKVMVRRLSECGHEIANHTMTHPFNFSNYSYEKKQEEI
;
A
#
# COMPACT_ATOMS: atom_id res chain seq x y z
N MET A 1 13.34 -20.11 -26.90
CA MET A 1 12.29 -20.06 -25.85
C MET A 1 11.91 -18.61 -25.62
N VAL A 2 10.62 -18.29 -25.52
CA VAL A 2 10.15 -16.92 -25.21
C VAL A 2 10.19 -16.72 -23.69
N LYS A 3 10.78 -15.62 -23.23
CA LYS A 3 10.80 -15.27 -21.81
C LYS A 3 9.40 -14.82 -21.38
N LYS A 4 8.84 -15.48 -20.36
CA LYS A 4 7.59 -15.07 -19.73
C LYS A 4 7.90 -14.16 -18.55
N TYR A 5 7.16 -13.07 -18.42
CA TYR A 5 7.31 -12.11 -17.34
C TYR A 5 6.07 -12.16 -16.45
N CYS A 6 6.27 -11.95 -15.15
CA CYS A 6 5.21 -11.83 -14.15
C CYS A 6 5.59 -10.66 -13.24
N SER A 7 4.61 -9.88 -12.82
CA SER A 7 4.75 -8.84 -11.80
C SER A 7 3.68 -9.05 -10.75
N ILE A 8 4.02 -8.79 -9.49
CA ILE A 8 3.09 -8.83 -8.37
C ILE A 8 3.00 -7.42 -7.79
N GLY A 9 1.83 -6.80 -7.98
CA GLY A 9 1.45 -5.55 -7.33
C GLY A 9 0.65 -5.83 -6.07
N VAL A 10 0.92 -5.05 -5.02
CA VAL A 10 0.18 -5.09 -3.75
C VAL A 10 -0.36 -3.70 -3.46
N ASP A 11 -1.68 -3.54 -3.55
CA ASP A 11 -2.38 -2.35 -3.06
C ASP A 11 -2.40 -2.41 -1.53
N PHE A 12 -1.49 -1.66 -0.90
CA PHE A 12 -1.26 -1.74 0.53
C PHE A 12 -2.22 -0.80 1.28
N GLU A 13 -3.44 -1.27 1.47
CA GLU A 13 -4.48 -0.59 2.23
C GLU A 13 -4.84 -1.32 3.53
N GLY A 14 -5.26 -0.56 4.54
CA GLY A 14 -5.77 -1.11 5.78
C GLY A 14 -7.16 -1.73 5.66
N VAL A 15 -7.51 -2.63 6.58
CA VAL A 15 -8.85 -3.26 6.69
C VAL A 15 -9.98 -2.22 6.72
N TYR A 16 -9.71 -1.01 7.18
CA TYR A 16 -10.63 0.13 7.11
C TYR A 16 -11.18 0.40 5.71
N PHE A 17 -10.32 0.48 4.69
CA PHE A 17 -10.74 0.82 3.33
C PHE A 17 -11.58 -0.31 2.72
N TYR A 18 -11.14 -1.56 2.91
CA TYR A 18 -11.88 -2.74 2.50
C TYR A 18 -13.27 -2.82 3.17
N SER A 19 -13.34 -2.57 4.47
CA SER A 19 -14.59 -2.56 5.23
C SER A 19 -15.55 -1.49 4.71
N LYS A 20 -15.03 -0.30 4.37
CA LYS A 20 -15.82 0.79 3.81
C LYS A 20 -16.38 0.46 2.43
N THR A 21 -15.62 -0.22 1.57
CA THR A 21 -16.12 -0.75 0.28
C THR A 21 -17.29 -1.71 0.47
N LEU A 22 -17.25 -2.52 1.54
CA LEU A 22 -18.31 -3.48 1.87
C LEU A 22 -19.47 -2.87 2.68
N GLY A 23 -19.41 -1.58 3.04
CA GLY A 23 -20.41 -0.94 3.91
C GLY A 23 -20.39 -1.44 5.35
N LEU A 24 -19.28 -2.03 5.80
CA LEU A 24 -19.11 -2.57 7.15
C LEU A 24 -18.60 -1.50 8.12
N PRO A 25 -19.07 -1.49 9.39
CA PRO A 25 -18.57 -0.57 10.39
C PRO A 25 -17.13 -0.94 10.78
N HIS A 26 -16.18 -0.05 10.50
CA HIS A 26 -14.79 -0.20 10.93
C HIS A 26 -14.18 1.17 11.26
N SER A 27 -13.36 1.23 12.30
CA SER A 27 -12.72 2.46 12.76
C SER A 27 -11.40 2.70 12.03
N GLU A 28 -11.17 3.92 11.53
CA GLU A 28 -9.87 4.31 10.95
C GLU A 28 -8.72 4.21 11.97
N LYS A 29 -9.03 4.29 13.27
CA LYS A 29 -8.03 4.18 14.35
C LYS A 29 -7.44 2.77 14.47
N GLU A 30 -8.12 1.76 13.95
CA GLU A 30 -7.70 0.35 14.03
C GLU A 30 -6.80 -0.07 12.86
N ASN A 31 -6.48 0.86 11.95
CA ASN A 31 -5.59 0.61 10.82
C ASN A 31 -4.12 0.44 11.28
N ASN A 32 -3.75 -0.82 11.57
CA ASN A 32 -2.42 -1.29 12.00
C ASN A 32 -1.79 -2.25 10.98
N ALA A 33 -2.14 -2.11 9.70
CA ALA A 33 -1.65 -2.99 8.63
C ALA A 33 -0.11 -3.04 8.59
N TYR A 34 0.56 -1.88 8.64
CA TYR A 34 2.02 -1.74 8.57
C TYR A 34 2.75 -2.66 9.55
N GLU A 35 2.40 -2.60 10.84
CA GLU A 35 3.04 -3.40 11.88
C GLU A 35 2.72 -4.89 11.77
N LYS A 36 1.54 -5.24 11.25
CA LYS A 36 1.07 -6.63 11.23
C LYS A 36 1.40 -7.42 9.96
N THR A 37 1.62 -6.75 8.84
CA THR A 37 1.67 -7.41 7.52
C THR A 37 2.98 -7.21 6.77
N ILE A 38 3.71 -6.11 6.95
CA ILE A 38 4.91 -5.84 6.14
C ILE A 38 5.97 -6.92 6.32
N ASP A 39 6.30 -7.31 7.54
CA ASP A 39 7.30 -8.36 7.77
C ASP A 39 6.86 -9.72 7.21
N LYS A 40 5.55 -9.99 7.19
CA LYS A 40 5.00 -11.22 6.58
C LYS A 40 5.13 -11.21 5.07
N PHE A 41 4.95 -10.05 4.42
CA PHE A 41 5.20 -9.91 2.99
C PHE A 41 6.69 -10.10 2.66
N ILE A 42 7.58 -9.49 3.44
CA ILE A 42 9.03 -9.65 3.29
C ILE A 42 9.42 -11.13 3.42
N GLU A 43 8.93 -11.81 4.45
CA GLU A 43 9.18 -13.23 4.68
C GLU A 43 8.65 -14.07 3.50
N LEU A 44 7.38 -13.92 3.15
CA LEU A 44 6.74 -14.69 2.10
C LEU A 44 7.43 -14.48 0.75
N PHE A 45 7.67 -13.24 0.35
CA PHE A 45 8.28 -12.96 -0.95
C PHE A 45 9.75 -13.40 -0.97
N GLY A 46 10.45 -13.27 0.16
CA GLY A 46 11.82 -13.78 0.34
C GLY A 46 11.94 -15.29 0.16
N GLN A 47 10.95 -16.08 0.62
CA GLN A 47 10.93 -17.54 0.43
C GLN A 47 10.94 -17.97 -1.05
N PHE A 48 10.41 -17.12 -1.94
CA PHE A 48 10.29 -17.42 -3.37
C PHE A 48 11.20 -16.56 -4.25
N ASP A 49 12.10 -15.76 -3.65
CA ASP A 49 12.93 -14.76 -4.34
C ASP A 49 12.09 -13.82 -5.26
N ILE A 50 10.93 -13.41 -4.78
CA ILE A 50 10.02 -12.52 -5.49
C ILE A 50 10.29 -11.08 -5.08
N LYS A 51 10.38 -10.19 -6.08
CA LYS A 51 10.26 -8.74 -5.87
C LYS A 51 8.91 -8.28 -6.39
N GLY A 52 8.31 -7.36 -5.67
CA GLY A 52 6.97 -6.85 -5.96
C GLY A 52 6.91 -5.35 -5.74
N THR A 53 5.81 -4.77 -6.20
CA THR A 53 5.54 -3.33 -6.13
C THR A 53 4.42 -3.08 -5.13
N PHE A 54 4.71 -2.30 -4.09
CA PHE A 54 3.75 -1.96 -3.04
C PHE A 54 3.22 -0.56 -3.26
N PHE A 55 1.95 -0.44 -3.59
CA PHE A 55 1.25 0.82 -3.76
C PHE A 55 0.80 1.31 -2.38
N MET A 56 1.43 2.38 -1.88
CA MET A 56 1.25 2.87 -0.52
C MET A 56 0.41 4.15 -0.48
N ILE A 57 -0.53 4.22 0.47
CA ILE A 57 -1.33 5.43 0.73
C ILE A 57 -0.47 6.43 1.51
N GLY A 58 -0.24 7.62 0.92
CA GLY A 58 0.70 8.62 1.45
C GLY A 58 0.39 9.04 2.89
N LYS A 59 -0.89 9.31 3.20
CA LYS A 59 -1.38 9.66 4.55
C LYS A 59 -1.02 8.59 5.58
N ASP A 60 -1.16 7.32 5.23
CA ASP A 60 -0.85 6.22 6.13
C ASP A 60 0.66 6.08 6.34
N VAL A 61 1.48 6.25 5.29
CA VAL A 61 2.95 6.24 5.41
C VAL A 61 3.42 7.32 6.38
N ILE A 62 2.89 8.54 6.28
CA ILE A 62 3.34 9.66 7.12
C ILE A 62 2.69 9.73 8.50
N LYS A 63 1.66 8.90 8.78
CA LYS A 63 0.86 8.90 10.01
C LYS A 63 1.70 8.83 11.28
N ASN A 64 2.76 8.01 11.28
CA ASN A 64 3.67 7.87 12.41
C ASN A 64 5.07 7.42 11.95
N LYS A 65 6.07 7.50 12.84
CA LYS A 65 7.45 7.10 12.53
C LYS A 65 7.59 5.60 12.24
N GLY A 66 6.81 4.75 12.90
CA GLY A 66 6.82 3.30 12.70
C GLY A 66 6.47 2.93 11.25
N ASN A 67 5.40 3.51 10.69
CA ASN A 67 5.00 3.25 9.31
C ASN A 67 6.12 3.60 8.30
N LYS A 68 6.79 4.75 8.50
CA LYS A 68 7.95 5.15 7.69
C LYS A 68 9.10 4.15 7.78
N VAL A 69 9.38 3.62 8.98
CA VAL A 69 10.40 2.59 9.19
C VAL A 69 10.04 1.30 8.44
N MET A 70 8.79 0.86 8.51
CA MET A 70 8.36 -0.35 7.81
C MET A 70 8.42 -0.20 6.28
N VAL A 71 8.04 0.96 5.74
CA VAL A 71 8.15 1.26 4.29
C VAL A 71 9.61 1.26 3.84
N ARG A 72 10.50 1.86 4.64
CA ARG A 72 11.94 1.84 4.38
C ARG A 72 12.47 0.41 4.33
N ARG A 73 12.07 -0.42 5.30
CA ARG A 73 12.44 -1.83 5.37
C ARG A 73 11.99 -2.62 4.13
N LEU A 74 10.76 -2.41 3.64
CA LEU A 74 10.30 -3.00 2.37
C LEU A 74 11.23 -2.65 1.21
N SER A 75 11.58 -1.36 1.08
CA SER A 75 12.48 -0.89 0.03
C SER A 75 13.89 -1.49 0.16
N GLU A 76 14.43 -1.58 1.39
CA GLU A 76 15.73 -2.19 1.67
C GLU A 76 15.77 -3.69 1.33
N CYS A 77 14.62 -4.39 1.37
CA CYS A 77 14.48 -5.77 0.90
C CYS A 77 14.36 -5.90 -0.63
N GLY A 78 14.41 -4.79 -1.38
CA GLY A 78 14.39 -4.75 -2.83
C GLY A 78 13.00 -4.71 -3.46
N HIS A 79 11.95 -4.42 -2.67
CA HIS A 79 10.61 -4.16 -3.21
C HIS A 79 10.51 -2.72 -3.71
N GLU A 80 9.70 -2.52 -4.76
CA GLU A 80 9.37 -1.18 -5.26
C GLU A 80 8.27 -0.56 -4.38
N ILE A 81 8.38 0.74 -4.12
CA ILE A 81 7.34 1.53 -3.42
C ILE A 81 6.71 2.48 -4.43
N ALA A 82 5.40 2.37 -4.63
CA ALA A 82 4.62 3.15 -5.59
C ALA A 82 3.53 3.99 -4.90
N ASN A 83 3.03 5.01 -5.61
CA ASN A 83 2.00 5.92 -5.12
C ASN A 83 0.61 5.25 -5.22
N HIS A 84 -0.15 5.21 -4.12
CA HIS A 84 -1.56 4.79 -4.07
C HIS A 84 -2.48 5.93 -3.63
N THR A 85 -2.21 7.11 -4.15
CA THR A 85 -2.74 8.42 -3.73
C THR A 85 -2.37 8.84 -2.32
N MET A 86 -2.58 10.12 -2.02
CA MET A 86 -2.32 10.68 -0.70
C MET A 86 -3.37 10.23 0.32
N THR A 87 -4.65 10.25 -0.02
CA THR A 87 -5.75 9.99 0.93
C THR A 87 -6.64 8.81 0.59
N HIS A 88 -6.41 8.14 -0.54
CA HIS A 88 -7.19 7.03 -1.05
C HIS A 88 -8.69 7.33 -1.20
N PRO A 89 -9.06 8.33 -2.04
CA PRO A 89 -10.44 8.71 -2.24
C PRO A 89 -11.20 7.71 -3.13
N PHE A 90 -12.29 7.15 -2.61
CA PHE A 90 -13.16 6.20 -3.34
C PHE A 90 -13.79 6.76 -4.62
N ASN A 91 -13.89 8.09 -4.76
CA ASN A 91 -14.47 8.78 -5.90
C ASN A 91 -13.43 9.56 -6.71
N PHE A 92 -12.17 9.08 -6.74
CA PHE A 92 -11.06 9.72 -7.45
C PHE A 92 -11.39 10.11 -8.89
N SER A 93 -12.12 9.26 -9.63
CA SER A 93 -12.52 9.53 -11.02
C SER A 93 -13.30 10.83 -11.17
N ASN A 94 -14.10 11.22 -10.16
CA ASN A 94 -14.97 12.39 -10.15
C ASN A 94 -14.26 13.67 -9.68
N TYR A 95 -12.99 13.59 -9.26
CA TYR A 95 -12.22 14.77 -8.88
C TYR A 95 -11.88 15.64 -10.09
N SER A 96 -11.76 16.96 -9.86
CA SER A 96 -11.18 17.87 -10.84
C SER A 96 -9.72 17.51 -11.11
N TYR A 97 -9.15 18.04 -12.18
CA TYR A 97 -7.74 17.81 -12.50
C TYR A 97 -6.82 18.24 -11.36
N GLU A 98 -7.04 19.44 -10.81
CA GLU A 98 -6.25 20.02 -9.72
C GLU A 98 -6.29 19.12 -8.49
N LYS A 99 -7.49 18.65 -8.13
CA LYS A 99 -7.64 17.75 -6.98
C LYS A 99 -7.03 16.37 -7.21
N LYS A 100 -6.98 15.89 -8.45
CA LYS A 100 -6.22 14.67 -8.79
C LYS A 100 -4.71 14.88 -8.65
N GLN A 101 -4.20 16.06 -8.96
CA GLN A 101 -2.79 16.41 -8.75
C GLN A 101 -2.41 16.51 -7.27
N GLU A 102 -3.32 16.95 -6.40
CA GLU A 102 -3.06 16.96 -4.95
C GLU A 102 -2.94 15.55 -4.34
N GLU A 103 -3.54 14.56 -5.00
CA GLU A 103 -3.51 13.17 -4.56
C GLU A 103 -2.30 12.38 -5.09
N ILE A 104 -1.68 12.79 -6.21
CA ILE A 104 -0.58 12.06 -6.89
C ILE A 104 0.77 12.73 -6.61
#